data_AF-A0A935B2H2-F1
#
_entry.id   AF-A0A935B2H2-F1
#
_cell.length_a   1.000
_cell.length_b   1.000
_cell.length_c   1.000
_cell.angle_alpha   90.00
_cell.angle_beta   90.00
_cell.angle_gamma   90.00
#
_symmetry.space_group_name_H-M   'P 1'
#
loop_
_entity.id
_entity.type
_entity.pdbx_description
1 polymer ?
#
loop_
_entity_poly.entity_id
_entity_poly.type
_entity_poly.pdbx_seq_one_letter_code
_entity_poly.pdbx_strand_id
1 'polypeptide(L)'
;MTAAAPAVRRRSVPRATRLDFWVDAAIALAWVLDDSFRFTGLTVHEWIGVALAPALLVHLALHWDWVVRTTRRLVGTFPARERVRWAVDLCLLIAMVLCVASGILVSRSAMPAIGWKPLAGPFWNGLHGTAADLTVVLLAVHLGLNWRWIASVSRRLFGRNPMRRGATGGDAL
;
A
#
# COMPACT_ATOMS: atom_id res chain seq x y z
N MET A 1 47.58 23.11 4.28
CA MET A 1 46.87 22.38 3.20
C MET A 1 45.73 21.59 3.84
N THR A 2 44.52 22.15 3.85
CA THR A 2 43.31 21.51 4.42
C THR A 2 42.66 20.66 3.33
N ALA A 3 42.74 19.33 3.46
CA ALA A 3 42.09 18.41 2.54
C ALA A 3 40.56 18.54 2.68
N ALA A 4 39.88 18.88 1.59
CA ALA A 4 38.42 18.90 1.54
C ALA A 4 37.87 17.48 1.77
N ALA A 5 36.99 17.33 2.76
CA ALA A 5 36.34 16.07 3.05
C ALA A 5 35.51 15.60 1.82
N PRO A 6 35.55 14.31 1.46
CA PRO A 6 34.85 13.81 0.28
C PRO A 6 33.33 14.02 0.45
N ALA A 7 32.72 14.71 -0.51
CA ALA A 7 31.28 14.92 -0.54
C ALA A 7 30.56 13.57 -0.56
N VAL A 8 29.86 13.23 0.53
CA VAL A 8 29.05 12.01 0.61
C VAL A 8 27.91 12.12 -0.41
N ARG A 9 28.10 11.53 -1.59
CA ARG A 9 27.05 11.41 -2.61
C ARG A 9 25.90 10.61 -2.01
N ARG A 10 24.77 11.27 -1.73
CA ARG A 10 23.54 10.59 -1.33
C ARG A 10 23.13 9.65 -2.47
N ARG A 11 23.11 8.34 -2.21
CA ARG A 11 22.65 7.33 -3.18
C ARG A 11 21.17 7.56 -3.50
N SER A 12 20.82 7.58 -4.78
CA SER A 12 19.43 7.63 -5.26
C SER A 12 18.64 6.41 -4.80
N VAL A 13 17.31 6.55 -4.66
CA VAL A 13 16.42 5.42 -4.32
C VAL A 13 16.42 4.39 -5.47
N PRO A 14 16.62 3.08 -5.21
CA PRO A 14 16.55 2.04 -6.24
C PRO A 14 15.22 2.04 -6.98
N ARG A 15 15.21 1.69 -8.28
CA ARG A 15 13.98 1.66 -9.10
C ARG A 15 12.90 0.73 -8.52
N ALA A 16 13.29 -0.46 -8.05
CA ALA A 16 12.37 -1.41 -7.41
C ALA A 16 11.67 -0.80 -6.19
N THR A 17 12.42 -0.22 -5.24
CA THR A 17 11.84 0.45 -4.07
C THR A 17 10.92 1.62 -4.43
N ARG A 18 11.19 2.31 -5.54
CA ARG A 18 10.29 3.37 -6.04
C ARG A 18 8.99 2.77 -6.57
N LEU A 19 9.06 1.66 -7.31
CA LEU A 19 7.90 0.95 -7.82
C LEU A 19 7.03 0.46 -6.66
N ASP A 20 7.62 -0.26 -5.70
CA ASP A 20 6.94 -0.77 -4.51
C ASP A 20 6.19 0.37 -3.80
N PHE A 21 6.88 1.48 -3.52
CA PHE A 21 6.30 2.64 -2.85
C PHE A 21 5.10 3.25 -3.59
N TRP A 22 5.19 3.40 -4.91
CA TRP A 22 4.10 4.01 -5.69
C TRP A 22 2.92 3.07 -5.89
N VAL A 23 3.17 1.77 -6.06
CA VAL A 23 2.11 0.76 -6.14
C VAL A 23 1.38 0.69 -4.80
N ASP A 24 2.10 0.62 -3.69
CA ASP A 24 1.51 0.57 -2.34
C ASP A 24 0.71 1.84 -2.03
N ALA A 25 1.23 3.02 -2.41
CA ALA A 25 0.52 4.29 -2.25
C ALA A 25 -0.76 4.35 -3.10
N ALA A 26 -0.71 3.85 -4.33
CA ALA A 26 -1.88 3.80 -5.23
C ALA A 26 -2.95 2.85 -4.69
N ILE A 27 -2.57 1.67 -4.20
CA ILE A 27 -3.49 0.70 -3.60
C ILE A 27 -4.13 1.26 -2.33
N ALA A 28 -3.33 1.86 -1.44
CA ALA A 28 -3.84 2.46 -0.21
C ALA A 28 -4.84 3.60 -0.51
N LEU A 29 -4.54 4.45 -1.51
CA LEU A 29 -5.46 5.49 -1.94
C LEU A 29 -6.73 4.92 -2.58
N ALA A 30 -6.60 3.92 -3.45
CA ALA A 30 -7.74 3.24 -4.06
C ALA A 30 -8.66 2.62 -3.00
N TRP A 31 -8.10 2.01 -1.96
CA TRP A 31 -8.87 1.46 -0.84
C TRP A 31 -9.66 2.53 -0.08
N VAL A 32 -9.03 3.68 0.22
CA VAL A 32 -9.70 4.79 0.90
C VAL A 32 -10.81 5.40 0.05
N LEU A 33 -10.59 5.50 -1.27
CA LEU A 33 -11.60 5.96 -2.20
C LEU A 33 -12.76 4.97 -2.30
N ASP A 34 -12.47 3.67 -2.34
CA ASP A 34 -13.47 2.61 -2.38
C ASP A 34 -14.38 2.62 -1.15
N ASP A 35 -13.78 2.74 0.03
CA ASP A 35 -14.46 2.81 1.33
C ASP A 35 -15.31 4.09 1.49
N SER A 36 -14.99 5.14 0.73
CA SER A 36 -15.77 6.36 0.63
C SER A 36 -17.05 6.18 -0.22
N PHE A 37 -17.80 5.11 0.02
CA PHE A 37 -18.97 4.68 -0.76
C PHE A 37 -20.00 5.79 -0.98
N ARG A 38 -20.26 6.61 0.04
CA ARG A 38 -21.21 7.73 -0.06
C ARG A 38 -20.78 8.80 -1.06
N PHE A 39 -19.49 8.90 -1.34
CA PHE A 39 -18.91 9.83 -2.29
C PHE A 39 -18.76 9.21 -3.69
N THR A 40 -18.31 7.95 -3.78
CA THR A 40 -18.07 7.26 -5.06
C THR A 40 -19.37 6.75 -5.69
N GLY A 41 -20.35 6.37 -4.88
CA GLY A 41 -21.57 5.70 -5.34
C GLY A 41 -21.33 4.26 -5.76
N LEU A 42 -22.43 3.53 -5.98
CA LEU A 42 -22.42 2.08 -6.18
C LEU A 42 -21.52 1.62 -7.33
N THR A 43 -21.72 2.19 -8.52
CA THR A 43 -21.00 1.72 -9.72
C THR A 43 -19.49 1.95 -9.61
N VAL A 44 -19.06 3.11 -9.11
CA VAL A 44 -17.63 3.41 -8.98
C VAL A 44 -16.98 2.54 -7.91
N HIS A 45 -17.61 2.39 -6.74
CA HIS A 45 -17.16 1.47 -5.69
C HIS A 45 -16.95 0.05 -6.24
N GLU A 46 -17.94 -0.52 -6.92
CA GLU A 46 -17.78 -1.88 -7.43
C GLU A 46 -16.65 -2.03 -8.46
N TRP A 47 -16.46 -1.06 -9.35
CA TRP A 47 -15.35 -1.10 -10.32
C TRP A 47 -13.98 -0.87 -9.68
N ILE A 48 -13.87 -0.04 -8.64
CA ILE A 48 -12.64 0.11 -7.87
C ILE A 48 -12.34 -1.21 -7.14
N GLY A 49 -13.33 -1.80 -6.45
CA GLY A 49 -13.21 -3.11 -5.81
C GLY A 49 -12.74 -4.21 -6.76
N VAL A 50 -13.25 -4.23 -7.99
CA VAL A 50 -12.78 -5.16 -9.03
C VAL A 50 -11.32 -4.90 -9.41
N ALA A 51 -10.93 -3.63 -9.57
CA ALA A 51 -9.55 -3.26 -9.89
C ALA A 51 -8.57 -3.56 -8.73
N LEU A 52 -9.04 -3.54 -7.48
CA LEU A 52 -8.25 -3.90 -6.31
C LEU A 52 -7.87 -5.39 -6.29
N ALA A 53 -8.66 -6.28 -6.89
CA ALA A 53 -8.33 -7.71 -6.95
C ALA A 53 -6.97 -8.01 -7.62
N PRO A 54 -6.71 -7.62 -8.89
CA PRO A 54 -5.40 -7.81 -9.50
C PRO A 54 -4.33 -6.92 -8.85
N ALA A 55 -4.67 -5.74 -8.34
CA ALA A 55 -3.71 -4.87 -7.66
C ALA A 55 -3.12 -5.52 -6.39
N LEU A 56 -3.94 -6.24 -5.62
CA LEU A 56 -3.50 -7.03 -4.47
C LEU A 56 -2.53 -8.15 -4.86
N LEU A 57 -2.77 -8.81 -5.99
CA LEU A 57 -1.86 -9.84 -6.50
C LEU A 57 -0.51 -9.25 -6.90
N VAL A 58 -0.52 -8.09 -7.57
CA VAL A 58 0.72 -7.37 -7.92
C VAL A 58 1.48 -6.95 -6.65
N HIS A 59 0.80 -6.39 -5.66
CA HIS A 59 1.40 -6.04 -4.38
C HIS A 59 2.05 -7.25 -3.71
N LEU A 60 1.33 -8.37 -3.60
CA LEU A 60 1.86 -9.58 -3.00
C LEU A 60 3.07 -10.14 -3.77
N ALA A 61 3.04 -10.07 -5.10
CA ALA A 61 4.16 -10.51 -5.94
C ALA A 61 5.40 -9.64 -5.76
N LEU A 62 5.25 -8.30 -5.70
CA LEU A 62 6.36 -7.37 -5.45
C LEU A 62 7.01 -7.58 -4.07
N HIS A 63 6.19 -7.92 -3.07
CA HIS A 63 6.65 -8.12 -1.69
C HIS A 63 6.94 -9.58 -1.34
N TRP A 64 6.88 -10.51 -2.30
CA TRP A 64 6.98 -11.95 -2.04
C TRP A 64 8.28 -12.37 -1.33
N ASP A 65 9.41 -11.80 -1.76
CA ASP A 65 10.73 -12.05 -1.14
C ASP A 65 10.76 -11.64 0.34
N TRP A 66 10.05 -10.56 0.68
CA TRP A 66 9.93 -10.11 2.07
C TRP A 66 9.05 -11.07 2.87
N VAL A 67 7.93 -11.53 2.30
CA VAL A 67 7.03 -12.51 2.92
C VAL A 67 7.79 -13.80 3.26
N VAL A 68 8.46 -14.42 2.27
CA VAL A 68 9.21 -15.67 2.48
C VAL A 68 10.30 -15.49 3.54
N ARG A 69 11.07 -14.40 3.47
CA ARG A 69 12.16 -14.12 4.41
C ARG A 69 11.66 -13.90 5.83
N THR A 70 10.58 -13.15 5.98
CA THR A 70 9.99 -12.84 7.29
C THR A 70 9.36 -14.08 7.89
N THR A 71 8.60 -14.85 7.10
CA THR A 71 7.98 -16.10 7.54
C THR A 71 9.01 -17.13 8.01
N ARG A 72 10.13 -17.29 7.28
CA ARG A 72 11.22 -18.19 7.71
C ARG A 72 11.85 -17.77 9.05
N ARG A 73 11.94 -16.47 9.31
CA ARG A 73 12.51 -15.95 10.57
C ARG A 73 11.60 -16.13 11.77
N LEU A 74 10.29 -16.34 11.59
CA LEU A 74 9.35 -16.60 12.68
C LEU A 74 9.67 -17.89 13.45
N VAL A 75 10.33 -18.85 12.80
CA VAL A 75 10.74 -20.13 13.39
C VAL A 75 11.96 -19.97 14.33
N GLY A 76 12.59 -18.79 14.36
CA GLY A 76 13.76 -18.49 15.20
C GLY A 76 13.51 -17.42 16.29
N THR A 77 14.60 -16.87 16.83
CA THR A 77 14.59 -15.73 17.77
C THR A 77 14.19 -14.44 17.06
N PHE A 78 12.88 -14.25 16.90
CA PHE A 78 12.30 -13.14 16.18
C PHE A 78 11.79 -12.04 17.12
N PRO A 79 12.16 -10.76 16.93
CA PRO A 79 11.70 -9.67 17.78
C PRO A 79 10.17 -9.61 17.84
N ALA A 80 9.60 -9.42 19.03
CA ALA A 80 8.14 -9.37 19.23
C ALA A 80 7.46 -8.34 18.31
N ARG A 81 8.10 -7.19 18.07
CA ARG A 81 7.60 -6.16 17.15
C ARG A 81 7.43 -6.67 15.71
N GLU A 82 8.35 -7.51 15.24
CA GLU A 82 8.28 -8.05 13.88
C GLU A 82 7.22 -9.15 13.79
N ARG A 83 6.96 -9.91 14.88
CA ARG A 83 5.83 -10.84 14.97
C ARG A 83 4.49 -10.12 14.86
N VAL A 84 4.31 -9.03 15.61
CA VAL A 84 3.08 -8.22 15.55
C VAL A 84 2.88 -7.64 14.16
N ARG A 85 3.93 -7.08 13.55
CA ARG A 85 3.85 -6.58 12.17
C ARG A 85 3.42 -7.67 11.20
N TRP A 86 4.06 -8.84 11.26
CA TRP A 86 3.70 -9.96 10.39
C TRP A 86 2.25 -10.43 10.61
N ALA A 87 1.79 -10.50 11.86
CA ALA A 87 0.41 -10.87 12.18
C ALA A 87 -0.59 -9.85 11.64
N VAL A 88 -0.33 -8.55 11.81
CA VAL A 88 -1.15 -7.48 11.22
C VAL A 88 -1.18 -7.58 9.70
N ASP A 89 -0.03 -7.77 9.06
CA ASP A 89 0.08 -7.87 7.60
C ASP A 89 -0.69 -9.10 7.07
N LEU A 90 -0.63 -10.24 7.78
CA LEU A 90 -1.40 -11.43 7.44
C LEU A 90 -2.91 -11.23 7.64
N CYS A 91 -3.32 -10.68 8.79
CA CYS A 91 -4.73 -10.38 9.06
C CYS A 91 -5.29 -9.38 8.04
N LEU A 92 -4.50 -8.37 7.67
CA LEU A 92 -4.86 -7.39 6.64
C LEU A 92 -5.05 -8.07 5.29
N LEU A 93 -4.12 -8.93 4.87
CA LEU A 93 -4.25 -9.68 3.62
C LEU A 93 -5.54 -10.52 3.59
N ILE A 94 -5.83 -11.25 4.68
CA ILE A 94 -7.05 -12.06 4.78
C ILE A 94 -8.30 -11.18 4.71
N ALA A 95 -8.34 -10.07 5.46
CA ALA A 95 -9.48 -9.15 5.47
C ALA A 95 -9.70 -8.54 4.08
N MET A 96 -8.64 -8.09 3.40
CA MET A 96 -8.70 -7.54 2.04
C MET A 96 -9.23 -8.58 1.04
N VAL A 97 -8.72 -9.81 1.09
CA VAL A 97 -9.17 -10.90 0.20
C VAL A 97 -10.64 -11.22 0.44
N LEU A 98 -11.06 -11.33 1.71
CA LEU A 98 -12.46 -11.58 2.05
C LEU A 98 -13.35 -10.42 1.59
N CYS A 99 -12.93 -9.17 1.79
CA CYS A 99 -13.66 -7.97 1.37
C CYS A 99 -13.86 -7.94 -0.15
N VAL A 100 -12.78 -8.10 -0.92
CA VAL A 100 -12.82 -8.09 -2.39
C VAL A 100 -13.62 -9.27 -2.93
N ALA A 101 -13.38 -10.49 -2.42
CA ALA A 101 -14.09 -11.68 -2.88
C ALA A 101 -15.59 -11.57 -2.60
N SER A 102 -15.98 -11.23 -1.37
CA SER A 102 -17.40 -11.04 -1.03
C SER A 102 -18.04 -9.87 -1.78
N GLY A 103 -17.29 -8.78 -2.03
CA GLY A 103 -17.73 -7.64 -2.84
C GLY A 103 -18.05 -8.01 -4.29
N ILE A 104 -17.17 -8.80 -4.92
CA ILE A 104 -17.40 -9.38 -6.24
C ILE A 104 -18.68 -10.24 -6.24
N LEU A 105 -18.87 -11.07 -5.21
CA LEU A 105 -20.05 -11.94 -5.13
C LEU A 105 -21.38 -11.17 -4.95
N VAL A 106 -21.38 -10.03 -4.24
CA VAL A 106 -22.59 -9.22 -4.01
C VAL A 106 -22.80 -8.07 -5.00
N SER A 107 -21.84 -7.85 -5.92
CA SER A 107 -21.85 -6.76 -6.90
C SER A 107 -23.12 -6.73 -7.75
N ARG A 108 -23.79 -5.58 -7.76
CA ARG A 108 -25.07 -5.36 -8.45
C ARG A 108 -24.94 -4.54 -9.74
N SER A 109 -23.77 -3.96 -9.99
CA SER A 109 -23.47 -3.12 -11.15
C SER A 109 -22.34 -3.71 -12.01
N ALA A 110 -21.16 -3.96 -11.45
CA ALA A 110 -19.97 -4.37 -12.20
C ALA A 110 -20.07 -5.83 -12.71
N MET A 111 -20.43 -6.78 -11.84
CA MET A 111 -20.55 -8.19 -12.24
C MET A 111 -21.70 -8.45 -13.23
N PRO A 112 -22.90 -7.86 -13.05
CA PRO A 112 -23.96 -7.96 -14.06
C PRO A 112 -23.56 -7.38 -15.42
N ALA A 113 -22.74 -6.33 -15.46
CA ALA A 113 -22.26 -5.74 -16.72
C ALA A 113 -21.37 -6.70 -17.55
N ILE A 114 -20.77 -7.71 -16.92
CA ILE A 114 -19.99 -8.77 -17.59
C ILE A 114 -20.73 -10.12 -17.64
N GLY A 115 -22.05 -10.12 -17.42
CA GLY A 115 -22.92 -11.29 -17.54
C GLY A 115 -22.97 -12.21 -16.33
N TRP A 116 -22.36 -11.82 -15.20
CA TRP A 116 -22.36 -12.60 -13.96
C TRP A 116 -23.56 -12.23 -13.08
N LYS A 117 -24.19 -13.25 -12.48
CA LYS A 117 -25.30 -13.04 -11.53
C LYS A 117 -24.76 -12.94 -10.11
N PRO A 118 -25.15 -11.92 -9.32
CA PRO A 118 -24.71 -11.81 -7.94
C PRO A 118 -25.27 -12.95 -7.09
N LEU A 119 -24.45 -13.42 -6.14
CA LEU A 119 -24.85 -14.32 -5.05
C LEU A 119 -25.33 -13.52 -3.84
N ALA A 120 -25.98 -12.38 -4.07
CA ALA A 120 -26.38 -11.44 -3.02
C ALA A 120 -27.29 -12.13 -1.98
N GLY A 121 -26.88 -12.09 -0.71
CA GLY A 121 -27.63 -12.61 0.43
C GLY A 121 -27.11 -12.07 1.76
N PRO A 122 -27.84 -12.20 2.87
CA PRO A 122 -27.48 -11.57 4.16
C PRO A 122 -26.07 -11.93 4.63
N PHE A 123 -25.66 -13.18 4.43
CA PHE A 123 -24.32 -13.65 4.77
C PHE A 123 -23.22 -12.89 4.01
N TRP A 124 -23.29 -12.86 2.67
CA TRP A 124 -22.25 -12.22 1.85
C TRP A 124 -22.20 -10.70 2.02
N ASN A 125 -23.36 -10.05 2.19
CA ASN A 125 -23.41 -8.61 2.47
C ASN A 125 -22.82 -8.30 3.86
N GLY A 126 -23.15 -9.12 4.88
CA GLY A 126 -22.59 -8.97 6.22
C GLY A 126 -21.09 -9.24 6.28
N LEU A 127 -20.62 -10.28 5.58
CA LEU A 127 -19.20 -10.59 5.44
C LEU A 127 -18.44 -9.45 4.75
N HIS A 128 -18.96 -8.91 3.66
CA HIS A 128 -18.35 -7.78 2.95
C HIS A 128 -18.23 -6.55 3.85
N GLY A 129 -19.32 -6.15 4.53
CA GLY A 129 -19.30 -5.01 5.45
C GLY A 129 -18.31 -5.21 6.60
N THR A 130 -18.31 -6.38 7.24
CA THR A 130 -17.41 -6.68 8.36
C THR A 130 -15.94 -6.72 7.90
N ALA A 131 -15.68 -7.32 6.74
CA ALA A 131 -14.34 -7.36 6.17
C ALA A 131 -13.85 -5.96 5.75
N ALA A 132 -14.73 -5.10 5.22
CA ALA A 132 -14.41 -3.71 4.91
C ALA A 132 -14.01 -2.93 6.17
N ASP A 133 -14.84 -2.98 7.22
CA ASP A 133 -14.57 -2.31 8.50
C ASP A 133 -13.23 -2.75 9.11
N LEU A 134 -13.00 -4.07 9.16
CA LEU A 134 -11.74 -4.63 9.65
C LEU A 134 -10.54 -4.19 8.80
N THR A 135 -10.72 -4.15 7.48
CA THR A 135 -9.64 -3.77 6.57
C THR A 135 -9.20 -2.32 6.78
N VAL A 136 -10.13 -1.38 6.98
CA VAL A 136 -9.78 0.03 7.24
C VAL A 136 -8.96 0.17 8.51
N VAL A 137 -9.37 -0.51 9.59
CA VAL A 137 -8.62 -0.49 10.86
C VAL A 137 -7.25 -1.11 10.70
N LEU A 138 -7.17 -2.29 10.08
CA LEU A 138 -5.90 -2.99 9.87
C LEU A 138 -4.96 -2.23 8.92
N LEU A 139 -5.50 -1.57 7.89
CA LEU A 139 -4.74 -0.72 6.98
C LEU A 139 -4.13 0.48 7.72
N ALA A 140 -4.89 1.15 8.58
CA ALA A 140 -4.37 2.25 9.40
C ALA A 140 -3.23 1.79 10.32
N VAL A 141 -3.39 0.63 10.98
CA VAL A 141 -2.34 0.03 11.82
C VAL A 141 -1.12 -0.35 11.00
N HIS A 142 -1.32 -1.00 9.85
CA HIS A 142 -0.26 -1.37 8.92
C HIS A 142 0.57 -0.15 8.47
N LEU A 143 -0.09 0.94 8.07
CA LEU A 143 0.59 2.20 7.71
C LEU A 143 1.37 2.78 8.90
N GLY A 144 0.78 2.75 10.11
CA GLY A 144 1.45 3.19 11.34
C GLY A 144 2.72 2.39 11.67
N LEU A 145 2.65 1.06 11.59
CA LEU A 145 3.80 0.17 11.83
C LEU A 145 4.94 0.39 10.81
N ASN A 146 4.59 0.80 9.59
CA ASN A 146 5.49 1.04 8.47
C ASN A 146 5.90 2.51 8.28
N TRP A 147 5.38 3.44 9.10
CA TRP A 147 5.57 4.89 8.94
C TRP A 147 7.03 5.33 8.83
N ARG A 148 7.93 4.71 9.61
CA ARG A 148 9.37 5.03 9.56
C ARG A 148 9.96 4.81 8.17
N TRP A 149 9.56 3.72 7.49
CA TRP A 149 10.00 3.42 6.13
C TRP A 149 9.38 4.40 5.13
N ILE A 150 8.06 4.61 5.21
CA ILE A 150 7.30 5.53 4.35
C ILE A 150 7.92 6.94 4.39
N ALA A 151 8.12 7.50 5.58
CA ALA A 151 8.73 8.81 5.76
C ALA A 151 10.18 8.86 5.25
N SER A 152 10.94 7.77 5.39
CA SER A 152 12.32 7.70 4.91
C SER A 152 12.42 7.72 3.39
N VAL A 153 11.55 6.97 2.69
CA VAL A 153 11.49 6.91 1.23
C VAL A 153 10.95 8.23 0.68
N SER A 154 9.86 8.74 1.26
CA SER A 154 9.26 10.03 0.89
C SER A 154 10.26 11.18 0.95
N ARG A 155 11.03 11.30 2.05
CA ARG A 155 12.08 12.33 2.16
C ARG A 155 13.17 12.20 1.10
N ARG A 156 13.46 10.98 0.64
CA ARG A 156 14.47 10.75 -0.42
C ARG A 156 13.92 11.01 -1.83
N LEU A 157 12.62 10.85 -2.02
CA LEU A 157 11.92 11.13 -3.29
C LEU A 157 11.64 12.63 -3.48
N PHE A 158 11.22 13.32 -2.42
CA PHE A 158 10.78 14.72 -2.47
C PHE A 158 11.75 15.72 -1.82
N GLY A 159 12.84 15.25 -1.21
CA GLY A 159 13.87 16.11 -0.64
C GLY A 159 14.50 16.98 -1.71
N ARG A 160 14.14 18.26 -1.75
CA ARG A 160 14.76 19.30 -2.59
C ARG A 160 16.27 19.30 -2.40
N ASN A 161 17.02 19.34 -3.51
CA ASN A 161 18.45 19.59 -3.50
C ASN A 161 18.69 21.09 -3.17
N PRO A 162 19.32 21.47 -2.05
CA PRO A 162 19.58 22.89 -1.77
C PRO A 162 20.65 23.50 -2.69
N MET A 163 21.35 22.71 -3.50
CA MET A 163 22.52 23.15 -4.27
C MET A 163 22.22 23.50 -5.72
N ARG A 164 21.42 24.53 -5.98
CA ARG A 164 21.41 25.20 -7.29
C ARG A 164 20.88 26.65 -7.27
N ARG A 165 21.19 27.41 -6.21
CA ARG A 165 20.79 28.83 -6.13
C ARG A 165 21.91 29.81 -5.72
N GLY A 166 23.18 29.43 -5.88
CA GLY A 166 24.29 30.28 -5.41
C GLY A 166 25.56 30.31 -6.29
N ALA A 167 25.50 29.95 -7.58
CA ALA A 167 26.72 29.93 -8.41
C ALA A 167 26.60 30.72 -9.74
N THR A 168 25.72 31.71 -9.80
CA THR A 168 25.67 32.69 -10.90
C THR A 168 25.22 34.04 -10.34
N GLY A 169 26.16 34.85 -9.88
CA GLY A 169 25.86 36.23 -9.48
C GLY A 169 26.88 36.77 -8.48
N GLY A 170 28.08 37.12 -8.95
CA GLY A 170 29.03 37.81 -8.08
C GLY A 170 30.44 38.04 -8.63
N ASP A 171 30.66 38.10 -9.95
CA ASP A 171 31.96 38.46 -10.54
C ASP A 171 31.81 39.61 -11.57
N ALA A 172 31.06 40.65 -11.20
CA ALA A 172 31.11 41.93 -11.90
C ALA A 172 30.84 43.04 -10.91
N LEU A 173 31.92 43.62 -10.37
CA LEU A 173 32.25 45.04 -10.29
C LEU A 173 33.40 45.24 -9.30
#